data_AF-A0A927PDG5-F1
#
_entry.id   AF-A0A927PDG5-F1
#
_cell.length_a   1.000
_cell.length_b   1.000
_cell.length_c   1.000
_cell.angle_alpha   90.00
_cell.angle_beta   90.00
_cell.angle_gamma   90.00
#
_symmetry.space_group_name_H-M   'P 1'
#
loop_
_entity.id
_entity.type
_entity.pdbx_description
1 polymer ?
#
loop_
_entity_poly.entity_id
_entity_poly.type
_entity_poly.pdbx_seq_one_letter_code
_entity_poly.pdbx_strand_id
1 'polypeptide(L)'
;MQRALPQQAEKRGETVMKKKSLIMLICAVLVLTSAAFGTIAYLTAQEDVTNTFTMGDVDITVDETEVDEDGNPVLDEDDNNKRTDEGNEYRLVPGKVYTKDPTLTIKANSEDCYARLLVTYNNASELDAIFPAVDGVKPVYLVKDLNTESWVRGEDIADTAANTITFVFTYKNQDGTDIASTGETDNVLPALFTQIEVPAALTGEQLETLEGLEINAKGQAIQAYSFETAADAWAQFESQNP
;
A
#
# COMPACT_ATOMS: atom_id res chain seq x y z
N MET A 1 -81.91 41.53 62.84
CA MET A 1 -81.73 42.62 61.85
C MET A 1 -80.62 42.20 60.90
N GLN A 2 -80.87 41.33 59.92
CA GLN A 2 -81.53 41.62 58.65
C GLN A 2 -80.75 42.66 57.82
N ARG A 3 -79.87 42.17 56.94
CA ARG A 3 -79.67 42.75 55.61
C ARG A 3 -79.47 41.61 54.61
N ALA A 4 -80.24 41.68 53.53
CA ALA A 4 -80.42 40.66 52.51
C ALA A 4 -79.41 40.78 51.36
N LEU A 5 -79.16 39.61 50.74
CA LEU A 5 -78.77 39.21 49.35
C LEU A 5 -78.90 40.26 48.21
N PRO A 6 -78.30 40.09 46.99
CA PRO A 6 -78.09 38.83 46.21
C PRO A 6 -76.68 38.67 45.57
N GLN A 7 -76.19 37.47 45.22
CA GLN A 7 -76.47 36.56 44.08
C GLN A 7 -76.14 37.14 42.68
N GLN A 8 -75.71 36.24 41.79
CA GLN A 8 -75.47 36.30 40.33
C GLN A 8 -73.98 36.45 39.95
N ALA A 9 -73.41 35.75 38.98
CA ALA A 9 -73.81 34.58 38.21
C ALA A 9 -72.56 34.06 37.49
N GLU A 10 -72.55 32.75 37.29
CA GLU A 10 -71.78 31.97 36.32
C GLU A 10 -71.47 32.71 35.00
N LYS A 11 -70.24 32.55 34.49
CA LYS A 11 -70.02 32.22 33.07
C LYS A 11 -68.63 31.62 32.80
N ARG A 12 -68.70 30.33 32.49
CA ARG A 12 -67.75 29.49 31.75
C ARG A 12 -67.23 30.20 30.51
N GLY A 13 -65.93 30.07 30.27
CA GLY A 13 -65.26 30.54 29.05
C GLY A 13 -63.86 29.94 28.92
N GLU A 14 -63.77 28.63 28.74
CA GLU A 14 -62.57 28.05 28.11
C GLU A 14 -62.50 28.60 26.69
N THR A 15 -61.44 29.36 26.40
CA THR A 15 -61.04 29.67 25.02
C THR A 15 -59.62 29.19 24.85
N VAL A 16 -59.48 28.00 24.25
CA VAL A 16 -58.21 27.50 23.73
C VAL A 16 -57.94 28.19 22.41
N MET A 17 -56.77 28.86 22.30
CA MET A 17 -55.78 28.74 21.21
C MET A 17 -54.99 30.05 21.00
N LYS A 18 -53.65 29.97 21.04
CA LYS A 18 -52.74 30.02 19.87
C LYS A 18 -51.32 30.37 20.33
N LYS A 19 -50.42 29.39 20.24
CA LYS A 19 -48.96 29.51 20.32
C LYS A 19 -48.49 30.63 19.39
N LYS A 20 -48.15 31.82 19.91
CA LYS A 20 -47.44 32.88 19.15
C LYS A 20 -46.93 34.09 19.96
N SER A 21 -47.08 34.15 21.29
CA SER A 21 -46.45 35.21 22.09
C SER A 21 -45.60 34.63 23.21
N LEU A 22 -44.49 34.01 22.78
CA LEU A 22 -43.42 33.39 23.57
C LEU A 22 -42.38 34.42 24.05
N ILE A 23 -42.59 35.74 23.88
CA ILE A 23 -41.45 36.70 23.88
C ILE A 23 -41.54 37.84 24.91
N MET A 24 -42.64 38.02 25.64
CA MET A 24 -42.81 39.23 26.48
C MET A 24 -43.09 38.96 27.98
N LEU A 25 -42.51 37.90 28.55
CA LEU A 25 -42.47 37.69 30.00
C LEU A 25 -41.08 37.19 30.44
N ILE A 26 -40.04 37.83 29.90
CA ILE A 26 -38.62 37.61 30.22
C ILE A 26 -38.17 38.48 31.41
N CYS A 27 -39.01 39.37 31.97
CA CYS A 27 -38.53 40.44 32.87
C CYS A 27 -39.11 40.50 34.30
N ALA A 28 -39.85 39.51 34.77
CA ALA A 28 -40.24 39.45 36.19
C ALA A 28 -40.46 37.98 36.54
N VAL A 29 -39.64 37.31 37.33
CA VAL A 29 -39.33 37.62 38.72
C VAL A 29 -38.06 36.84 39.09
N LEU A 30 -36.94 37.55 39.25
CA LEU A 30 -35.74 37.09 39.95
C LEU A 30 -35.99 37.26 41.46
N VAL A 31 -36.23 36.18 42.21
CA VAL A 31 -36.17 36.20 43.69
C VAL A 31 -35.36 35.00 44.18
N LEU A 32 -34.21 35.32 44.76
CA LEU A 32 -33.26 34.45 45.46
C LEU A 32 -33.85 33.99 46.81
N THR A 33 -33.85 32.67 47.09
CA THR A 33 -33.83 32.15 48.46
C THR A 33 -32.93 30.90 48.56
N SER A 34 -32.27 30.80 49.70
CA SER A 34 -31.11 29.98 50.04
C SER A 34 -31.45 28.56 50.53
N ALA A 35 -30.42 27.70 50.42
CA ALA A 35 -30.12 26.46 51.17
C ALA A 35 -30.66 25.10 50.65
N ALA A 36 -29.76 24.42 49.92
CA ALA A 36 -29.39 22.99 49.94
C ALA A 36 -30.47 21.89 50.05
N PHE A 37 -30.73 21.18 48.94
CA PHE A 37 -30.37 19.77 48.68
C PHE A 37 -31.17 19.25 47.46
N GLY A 38 -30.47 18.81 46.42
CA GLY A 38 -31.07 18.23 45.23
C GLY A 38 -30.15 18.48 44.04
N THR A 39 -29.31 17.51 43.73
CA THR A 39 -28.47 17.49 42.53
C THR A 39 -29.34 17.76 41.30
N ILE A 40 -29.18 18.93 40.67
CA ILE A 40 -29.73 19.15 39.34
C ILE A 40 -28.98 18.21 38.39
N ALA A 41 -29.65 17.13 38.00
CA ALA A 41 -29.26 16.34 36.84
C ALA A 41 -29.31 17.29 35.64
N TYR A 42 -28.14 17.69 35.14
CA TYR A 42 -28.04 18.40 33.88
C TYR A 42 -28.46 17.43 32.77
N LEU A 43 -29.46 17.82 31.97
CA LEU A 43 -29.73 17.16 30.69
C LEU A 43 -28.64 17.57 29.71
N THR A 44 -27.50 16.87 29.75
CA THR A 44 -26.47 16.94 28.72
C THR A 44 -26.78 15.91 27.65
N ALA A 45 -26.97 16.37 26.41
CA ALA A 45 -26.80 15.51 25.24
C ALA A 45 -25.31 15.50 24.92
N GLN A 46 -24.68 14.33 25.02
CA GLN A 46 -23.38 14.04 24.44
C GLN A 46 -23.65 13.24 23.17
N GLU A 47 -23.17 13.75 22.04
CA GLU A 47 -23.05 12.99 20.82
C GLU A 47 -21.55 12.77 20.65
N ASP A 48 -21.11 11.53 20.75
CA ASP A 48 -19.71 11.18 20.56
C ASP A 48 -19.40 11.19 19.06
N VAL A 49 -18.49 12.05 18.62
CA VAL A 49 -17.79 11.85 17.36
C VAL A 49 -16.73 10.78 17.62
N THR A 50 -17.08 9.53 17.30
CA THR A 50 -16.10 8.44 17.30
C THR A 50 -15.27 8.57 16.04
N ASN A 51 -14.05 9.08 16.16
CA ASN A 51 -13.05 8.93 15.11
C ASN A 51 -12.44 7.54 15.24
N THR A 52 -12.78 6.65 14.30
CA THR A 52 -12.06 5.40 14.12
C THR A 52 -10.76 5.73 13.40
N PHE A 53 -9.64 5.63 14.10
CA PHE A 53 -8.32 5.71 13.49
C PHE A 53 -7.93 4.30 13.05
N THR A 54 -7.99 4.03 11.75
CA THR A 54 -7.40 2.83 11.15
C THR A 54 -5.92 3.12 10.92
N MET A 55 -5.03 2.28 11.46
CA MET A 55 -3.63 2.26 11.02
C MET A 55 -3.61 1.44 9.72
N GLY A 56 -3.11 2.05 8.65
CA GLY A 56 -3.07 1.41 7.34
C GLY A 56 -2.27 0.11 7.35
N ASP A 57 -2.80 -0.91 6.68
CA ASP A 57 -2.11 -2.18 6.44
C ASP A 57 -1.85 -2.32 4.94
N VAL A 58 -0.67 -2.77 4.56
CA VAL A 58 -0.26 -2.96 3.17
C VAL A 58 0.26 -4.38 3.05
N ASP A 59 -0.54 -5.24 2.41
CA ASP A 59 -0.21 -6.65 2.20
C ASP A 59 0.21 -6.90 0.74
N ILE A 60 1.32 -7.60 0.56
CA ILE A 60 1.95 -7.82 -0.75
C ILE A 60 2.45 -9.24 -0.90
N THR A 61 2.42 -9.74 -2.14
CA THR A 61 3.08 -10.99 -2.53
C THR A 61 3.94 -10.79 -3.77
N VAL A 62 5.03 -11.53 -3.87
CA VAL A 62 5.82 -11.62 -5.09
C VAL A 62 5.86 -13.06 -5.54
N ASP A 63 5.53 -13.28 -6.81
CA ASP A 63 5.61 -14.58 -7.46
C ASP A 63 6.23 -14.46 -8.85
N GLU A 64 6.61 -15.61 -9.41
CA GLU A 64 7.05 -15.78 -10.79
C GLU A 64 6.43 -17.03 -11.42
N THR A 65 6.55 -17.18 -12.75
CA THR A 65 6.10 -18.36 -13.49
C THR A 65 6.96 -19.55 -13.07
N GLU A 66 6.32 -20.66 -12.70
CA GLU A 66 7.00 -21.93 -12.47
C GLU A 66 7.51 -22.48 -13.79
N VAL A 67 8.76 -22.94 -13.81
CA VAL A 67 9.38 -23.50 -15.01
C VAL A 67 9.85 -24.94 -14.82
N ASP A 68 9.96 -25.67 -15.93
CA ASP A 68 10.57 -27.00 -15.96
C ASP A 68 12.11 -26.94 -15.90
N GLU A 69 12.78 -28.10 -15.87
CA GLU A 69 14.25 -28.22 -15.90
C GLU A 69 14.90 -27.51 -17.12
N ASP A 70 14.11 -27.28 -18.17
CA ASP A 70 14.51 -26.61 -19.38
C ASP A 70 14.15 -25.11 -19.38
N GLY A 71 13.54 -24.56 -18.34
CA GLY A 71 13.17 -23.14 -18.26
C GLY A 71 11.92 -22.75 -19.03
N ASN A 72 11.11 -23.72 -19.46
CA ASN A 72 9.82 -23.47 -20.10
C ASN A 72 8.71 -23.37 -19.05
N PRO A 73 7.66 -22.55 -19.28
CA PRO A 73 6.53 -22.43 -18.36
C PRO A 73 5.82 -23.76 -18.10
N VAL A 74 5.56 -24.06 -16.83
CA VAL A 74 4.65 -25.12 -16.40
C VAL A 74 3.23 -24.57 -16.39
N LEU A 75 2.28 -25.32 -16.96
CA LEU A 75 0.86 -24.93 -17.00
C LEU A 75 0.08 -25.55 -15.83
N ASP A 76 -0.93 -24.83 -15.33
CA ASP A 76 -1.92 -25.32 -14.38
C ASP A 76 -3.03 -26.16 -15.05
N GLU A 77 -4.01 -26.61 -14.27
CA GLU A 77 -5.12 -27.45 -14.78
C GLU A 77 -6.02 -26.73 -15.80
N ASP A 78 -5.93 -25.40 -15.89
CA ASP A 78 -6.74 -24.53 -16.75
C ASP A 78 -5.92 -23.94 -17.93
N ASP A 79 -4.77 -24.55 -18.25
CA ASP A 79 -3.84 -24.12 -19.31
C ASP A 79 -3.23 -22.70 -19.10
N ASN A 80 -3.21 -22.17 -17.88
CA ASN A 80 -2.51 -20.92 -17.55
C ASN A 80 -1.11 -21.19 -16.99
N ASN A 81 -0.21 -20.20 -17.05
CA ASN A 81 1.12 -20.32 -16.41
C ASN A 81 0.97 -20.48 -14.90
N LYS A 82 1.44 -21.61 -14.37
CA LYS A 82 1.49 -21.86 -12.93
C LYS A 82 2.47 -20.89 -12.28
N ARG A 83 2.13 -20.39 -11.09
CA ARG A 83 2.93 -19.41 -10.32
C ARG A 83 3.60 -20.06 -9.11
N THR A 84 4.80 -19.61 -8.77
CA THR A 84 5.56 -20.04 -7.58
C THR A 84 6.20 -18.84 -6.89
N ASP A 85 6.26 -18.89 -5.55
CA ASP A 85 7.01 -17.98 -4.68
C ASP A 85 8.24 -18.65 -4.03
N GLU A 86 8.45 -19.95 -4.28
CA GLU A 86 9.58 -20.74 -3.76
C GLU A 86 10.86 -20.61 -4.62
N GLY A 87 10.75 -19.99 -5.80
CA GLY A 87 11.83 -19.83 -6.77
C GLY A 87 11.97 -21.00 -7.74
N ASN A 88 12.82 -20.82 -8.75
CA ASN A 88 13.09 -21.81 -9.80
C ASN A 88 14.59 -22.09 -9.92
N GLU A 89 14.94 -23.33 -10.29
CA GLU A 89 16.30 -23.73 -10.64
C GLU A 89 16.51 -23.69 -12.14
N TYR A 90 17.59 -23.05 -12.60
CA TYR A 90 17.91 -22.93 -14.02
C TYR A 90 19.28 -23.52 -14.32
N ARG A 91 19.35 -24.38 -15.34
CA ARG A 91 20.63 -24.78 -15.92
C ARG A 91 21.04 -23.79 -17.00
N LEU A 92 22.00 -22.91 -16.72
CA LEU A 92 22.47 -21.92 -17.67
C LEU A 92 23.16 -22.56 -18.88
N VAL A 93 22.62 -22.29 -20.06
CA VAL A 93 23.12 -22.71 -21.38
C VAL A 93 23.24 -21.47 -22.27
N PRO A 94 24.40 -21.23 -22.91
CA PRO A 94 24.56 -20.11 -23.84
C PRO A 94 23.56 -20.12 -24.99
N GLY A 95 23.01 -18.95 -25.29
CA GLY A 95 22.01 -18.73 -26.33
C GLY A 95 20.59 -19.17 -25.95
N LYS A 96 20.38 -19.62 -24.70
CA LYS A 96 19.06 -20.05 -24.21
C LYS A 96 18.38 -18.89 -23.47
N VAL A 97 17.07 -18.83 -23.67
CA VAL A 97 16.14 -17.90 -23.02
C VAL A 97 15.36 -18.68 -21.96
N TYR A 98 15.17 -18.09 -20.79
CA TYR A 98 14.43 -18.66 -19.68
C TYR A 98 13.32 -17.71 -19.28
N THR A 99 12.15 -18.26 -18.97
CA THR A 99 11.02 -17.48 -18.46
C THR A 99 11.34 -17.04 -17.04
N LYS A 100 11.26 -15.75 -16.76
CA LYS A 100 11.39 -15.20 -15.41
C LYS A 100 10.68 -13.85 -15.36
N ASP A 101 9.64 -13.76 -14.55
CA ASP A 101 8.69 -12.64 -14.59
C ASP A 101 8.26 -12.21 -13.18
N PRO A 102 9.18 -11.60 -12.42
CA PRO A 102 8.91 -11.17 -11.06
C PRO A 102 7.74 -10.18 -11.08
N THR A 103 6.67 -10.58 -10.41
CA THR A 103 5.40 -9.86 -10.39
C THR A 103 5.04 -9.54 -8.96
N LEU A 104 4.83 -8.26 -8.68
CA LEU A 104 4.41 -7.77 -7.37
C LEU A 104 2.89 -7.59 -7.36
N THR A 105 2.22 -8.25 -6.44
CA THR A 105 0.77 -8.12 -6.24
C THR A 105 0.52 -7.40 -4.93
N ILE A 106 -0.26 -6.32 -4.98
CA ILE A 106 -0.80 -5.67 -3.78
C ILE A 106 -2.16 -6.32 -3.49
N LYS A 107 -2.35 -6.83 -2.27
CA LYS A 107 -3.54 -7.60 -1.91
C LYS A 107 -4.77 -6.72 -1.71
N ALA A 108 -5.94 -7.29 -1.99
CA ALA A 108 -7.22 -6.63 -1.78
C ALA A 108 -7.33 -5.98 -0.40
N ASN A 109 -7.96 -4.80 -0.36
CA ASN A 109 -8.16 -3.97 0.84
C ASN A 109 -6.87 -3.42 1.47
N SER A 110 -5.72 -3.48 0.77
CA SER A 110 -4.53 -2.74 1.17
C SER A 110 -4.70 -1.25 0.93
N GLU A 111 -4.11 -0.44 1.80
CA GLU A 111 -4.06 1.00 1.62
C GLU A 111 -3.23 1.40 0.38
N ASP A 112 -3.48 2.61 -0.12
CA ASP A 112 -2.65 3.24 -1.14
C ASP A 112 -1.18 3.23 -0.70
N CYS A 113 -0.31 2.70 -1.55
CA CYS A 113 1.09 2.47 -1.21
C CYS A 113 2.06 2.82 -2.35
N TYR A 114 3.31 3.10 -1.97
CA TYR A 114 4.45 3.06 -2.87
C TYR A 114 4.99 1.63 -2.91
N ALA A 115 5.36 1.15 -4.09
CA ALA A 115 5.84 -0.20 -4.30
C ALA A 115 7.19 -0.19 -5.04
N ARG A 116 8.09 -1.11 -4.68
CA ARG A 116 9.36 -1.33 -5.39
C ARG A 116 9.73 -2.82 -5.45
N LEU A 117 10.41 -3.21 -6.51
CA LEU A 117 11.04 -4.51 -6.70
C LEU A 117 12.57 -4.35 -6.62
N LEU A 118 13.21 -5.20 -5.84
CA LEU A 118 14.65 -5.31 -5.71
C LEU A 118 15.08 -6.60 -6.41
N VAL A 119 15.96 -6.49 -7.40
CA VAL A 119 16.55 -7.67 -8.08
C VAL A 119 18.00 -7.80 -7.67
N THR A 120 18.29 -8.79 -6.84
CA THR A 120 19.62 -9.05 -6.29
C THR A 120 20.31 -10.18 -7.03
N TYR A 121 21.53 -9.92 -7.45
CA TYR A 121 22.44 -10.89 -8.05
C TYR A 121 23.60 -11.15 -7.10
N ASN A 122 23.97 -12.41 -6.91
CA ASN A 122 25.30 -12.77 -6.39
C ASN A 122 26.32 -12.74 -7.55
N ASN A 123 27.59 -13.02 -7.23
CA ASN A 123 28.68 -13.01 -8.22
C ASN A 123 28.81 -11.66 -8.95
N ALA A 124 28.61 -10.55 -8.23
CA ALA A 124 28.54 -9.22 -8.81
C ALA A 124 29.85 -8.82 -9.54
N SER A 125 31.01 -9.16 -8.98
CA SER A 125 32.30 -8.89 -9.63
C SER A 125 32.49 -9.64 -10.95
N GLU A 126 32.03 -10.88 -11.01
CA GLU A 126 32.11 -11.74 -12.18
C GLU A 126 31.15 -11.25 -13.27
N LEU A 127 29.92 -10.92 -12.88
CA LEU A 127 28.93 -10.31 -13.77
C LEU A 127 29.42 -8.98 -14.34
N ASP A 128 30.07 -8.14 -13.54
CA ASP A 128 30.68 -6.89 -14.01
C ASP A 128 31.81 -7.11 -15.02
N ALA A 129 32.62 -8.15 -14.82
CA ALA A 129 33.69 -8.49 -15.74
C ALA A 129 33.16 -9.00 -17.09
N ILE A 130 32.03 -9.72 -17.07
CA ILE A 130 31.38 -10.28 -18.26
C ILE A 130 30.53 -9.23 -18.98
N PHE A 131 29.82 -8.39 -18.22
CA PHE A 131 28.86 -7.40 -18.69
C PHE A 131 29.25 -6.00 -18.18
N PRO A 132 30.32 -5.41 -18.75
CA PRO A 132 30.80 -4.12 -18.29
C PRO A 132 29.75 -3.03 -18.50
N ALA A 133 29.80 -2.02 -17.63
CA ALA A 133 28.97 -0.84 -17.74
C ALA A 133 29.18 -0.12 -19.09
N VAL A 134 28.08 0.36 -19.67
CA VAL A 134 28.07 1.20 -20.88
C VAL A 134 27.71 2.60 -20.44
N ASP A 135 28.55 3.58 -20.79
CA ASP A 135 28.39 4.99 -20.38
C ASP A 135 28.22 5.18 -18.85
N GLY A 136 28.90 4.33 -18.07
CA GLY A 136 28.85 4.36 -16.61
C GLY A 136 27.62 3.71 -15.99
N VAL A 137 26.71 3.16 -16.80
CA VAL A 137 25.51 2.47 -16.36
C VAL A 137 25.70 0.96 -16.50
N LYS A 138 25.56 0.23 -15.38
CA LYS A 138 25.56 -1.24 -15.40
C LYS A 138 24.28 -1.74 -16.07
N PRO A 139 24.34 -2.71 -16.99
CA PRO A 139 23.13 -3.36 -17.46
C PRO A 139 22.49 -4.16 -16.32
N VAL A 140 21.17 -4.37 -16.39
CA VAL A 140 20.51 -5.38 -15.56
C VAL A 140 20.85 -6.73 -16.18
N TYR A 141 21.69 -7.52 -15.51
CA TYR A 141 22.33 -8.67 -16.16
C TYR A 141 21.33 -9.71 -16.65
N LEU A 142 21.57 -10.23 -17.86
CA LEU A 142 20.78 -11.27 -18.52
C LEU A 142 19.32 -10.91 -18.83
N VAL A 143 18.78 -9.80 -18.31
CA VAL A 143 17.37 -9.43 -18.51
C VAL A 143 17.12 -8.99 -19.95
N LYS A 144 16.00 -9.46 -20.52
CA LYS A 144 15.42 -8.92 -21.75
C LYS A 144 14.11 -8.21 -21.47
N ASP A 145 13.83 -7.21 -22.31
CA ASP A 145 12.55 -6.51 -22.35
C ASP A 145 12.13 -5.96 -20.98
N LEU A 146 13.07 -5.28 -20.31
CA LEU A 146 12.80 -4.58 -19.06
C LEU A 146 11.65 -3.58 -19.25
N ASN A 147 10.62 -3.68 -18.41
CA ASN A 147 9.43 -2.84 -18.48
C ASN A 147 9.70 -1.46 -17.87
N THR A 148 10.33 -0.59 -18.65
CA THR A 148 10.64 0.79 -18.24
C THR A 148 9.44 1.73 -18.26
N GLU A 149 8.28 1.27 -18.74
CA GLU A 149 7.03 2.06 -18.73
C GLU A 149 6.39 2.06 -17.34
N SER A 150 6.42 0.90 -16.68
CA SER A 150 5.82 0.71 -15.34
C SER A 150 6.83 0.76 -14.21
N TRP A 151 8.13 0.69 -14.52
CA TRP A 151 9.19 0.61 -13.52
C TRP A 151 10.32 1.60 -13.80
N VAL A 152 10.70 2.34 -12.77
CA VAL A 152 11.80 3.31 -12.81
C VAL A 152 12.97 2.79 -11.98
N ARG A 153 14.14 2.66 -12.60
CA ARG A 153 15.36 2.25 -11.92
C ARG A 153 15.85 3.38 -11.00
N GLY A 154 16.11 3.03 -9.74
CA GLY A 154 16.73 3.89 -8.74
C GLY A 154 18.25 3.70 -8.67
N GLU A 155 18.82 4.00 -7.51
CA GLU A 155 20.23 3.75 -7.21
C GLU A 155 20.47 2.25 -6.99
N ASP A 156 21.55 1.72 -7.57
CA ASP A 156 21.96 0.34 -7.37
C ASP A 156 22.66 0.20 -6.01
N ILE A 157 22.36 -0.88 -5.28
CA ILE A 157 22.95 -1.15 -3.97
C ILE A 157 23.98 -2.27 -4.12
N ALA A 158 25.26 -1.95 -3.94
CA ALA A 158 26.34 -2.93 -3.98
C ALA A 158 26.77 -3.33 -2.56
N ASP A 159 26.95 -4.63 -2.33
CA ASP A 159 27.60 -5.18 -1.14
C ASP A 159 28.86 -5.93 -1.57
N THR A 160 30.01 -5.27 -1.43
CA THR A 160 31.32 -5.85 -1.78
C THR A 160 31.69 -7.04 -0.89
N ALA A 161 31.23 -7.08 0.36
CA ALA A 161 31.57 -8.15 1.28
C ALA A 161 30.81 -9.44 0.94
N ALA A 162 29.54 -9.30 0.56
CA ALA A 162 28.70 -10.40 0.10
C ALA A 162 28.89 -10.73 -1.40
N ASN A 163 29.64 -9.92 -2.15
CA ASN A 163 29.75 -9.97 -3.61
C ASN A 163 28.38 -9.95 -4.31
N THR A 164 27.51 -9.03 -3.88
CA THR A 164 26.16 -8.87 -4.45
C THR A 164 25.93 -7.47 -4.98
N ILE A 165 25.01 -7.37 -5.94
CA ILE A 165 24.45 -6.10 -6.41
C ILE A 165 22.94 -6.22 -6.52
N THR A 166 22.23 -5.20 -6.04
CA THR A 166 20.78 -5.11 -6.06
C THR A 166 20.35 -3.93 -6.93
N PHE A 167 19.60 -4.23 -7.98
CA PHE A 167 18.94 -3.23 -8.80
C PHE A 167 17.57 -2.89 -8.21
N VAL A 168 17.33 -1.61 -7.93
CA VAL A 168 16.09 -1.14 -7.31
C VAL A 168 15.17 -0.56 -8.38
N PHE A 169 13.92 -1.02 -8.43
CA PHE A 169 12.91 -0.56 -9.38
C PHE A 169 11.66 -0.12 -8.65
N THR A 170 11.32 1.16 -8.74
CA THR A 170 10.09 1.70 -8.15
C THR A 170 8.96 1.65 -9.16
N TYR A 171 7.78 1.20 -8.73
CA TYR A 171 6.60 1.18 -9.57
C TYR A 171 6.16 2.59 -9.91
N LYS A 172 5.75 2.78 -11.16
CA LYS A 172 5.19 4.01 -11.69
C LYS A 172 3.88 3.71 -12.38
N ASN A 173 2.79 4.15 -11.77
CA ASN A 173 1.49 4.10 -12.39
C ASN A 173 1.43 5.07 -13.59
N GLN A 174 0.65 4.73 -14.63
CA GLN A 174 0.47 5.53 -15.84
C GLN A 174 -0.13 6.91 -15.53
N ASP A 175 -0.84 7.04 -14.41
CA ASP A 175 -1.40 8.31 -13.92
C ASP A 175 -0.35 9.24 -13.30
N GLY A 176 0.90 8.80 -13.17
CA GLY A 176 2.04 9.63 -12.74
C GLY A 176 2.12 9.91 -11.23
N THR A 177 1.33 9.21 -10.41
CA THR A 177 1.29 9.37 -8.95
C THR A 177 2.30 8.50 -8.20
N ASP A 178 2.90 7.51 -8.88
CA ASP A 178 3.74 6.45 -8.29
C ASP A 178 3.04 5.61 -7.19
N ILE A 179 1.72 5.75 -7.04
CA ILE A 179 0.90 5.07 -6.03
C ILE A 179 0.21 3.86 -6.66
N ALA A 180 0.32 2.72 -5.99
CA ALA A 180 -0.47 1.52 -6.25
C ALA A 180 -1.66 1.50 -5.27
N SER A 181 -2.87 1.41 -5.82
CA SER A 181 -4.13 1.37 -5.08
C SER A 181 -4.80 0.00 -5.23
N THR A 182 -5.52 -0.44 -4.20
CA THR A 182 -6.35 -1.65 -4.26
C THR A 182 -7.78 -1.37 -3.81
N GLY A 183 -8.71 -2.20 -4.26
CA GLY A 183 -10.10 -2.20 -3.81
C GLY A 183 -10.45 -3.54 -3.18
N GLU A 184 -11.64 -4.06 -3.47
CA GLU A 184 -12.06 -5.39 -3.02
C GLU A 184 -11.32 -6.55 -3.73
N THR A 185 -10.45 -6.26 -4.69
CA THR A 185 -9.66 -7.24 -5.45
C THR A 185 -8.18 -6.88 -5.44
N ASP A 186 -7.33 -7.91 -5.56
CA ASP A 186 -5.88 -7.77 -5.71
C ASP A 186 -5.54 -6.86 -6.91
N ASN A 187 -4.50 -6.04 -6.75
CA ASN A 187 -3.89 -5.28 -7.83
C ASN A 187 -2.57 -5.96 -8.21
N VAL A 188 -2.60 -6.72 -9.31
CA VAL A 188 -1.41 -7.36 -9.88
C VAL A 188 -0.67 -6.32 -10.71
N LEU A 189 0.51 -5.90 -10.26
CA LEU A 189 1.31 -4.92 -10.98
C LEU A 189 1.96 -5.58 -12.22
N PRO A 190 2.28 -4.80 -13.28
CA PRO A 190 3.00 -5.34 -14.43
C PRO A 190 4.34 -5.96 -14.02
N ALA A 191 4.68 -7.12 -14.58
CA ALA A 191 5.98 -7.74 -14.36
C ALA A 191 7.14 -6.80 -14.74
N LEU A 192 8.24 -6.86 -14.00
CA LEU A 192 9.41 -6.01 -14.23
C LEU A 192 10.13 -6.35 -15.54
N PHE A 193 10.21 -7.64 -15.85
CA PHE A 193 10.64 -8.21 -17.12
C PHE A 193 9.93 -9.56 -17.26
N THR A 194 10.10 -10.26 -18.38
CA THR A 194 9.44 -11.57 -18.60
C THR A 194 10.40 -12.70 -18.92
N GLN A 195 11.66 -12.37 -19.20
CA GLN A 195 12.67 -13.33 -19.62
C GLN A 195 14.08 -12.89 -19.27
N ILE A 196 14.92 -13.89 -19.05
CA ILE A 196 16.38 -13.74 -19.04
C ILE A 196 16.99 -14.52 -20.21
N GLU A 197 18.05 -14.00 -20.82
CA GLU A 197 18.81 -14.66 -21.86
C GLU A 197 20.27 -14.75 -21.45
N VAL A 198 20.81 -15.97 -21.53
CA VAL A 198 22.24 -16.22 -21.41
C VAL A 198 22.85 -15.98 -22.78
N PRO A 199 23.68 -14.93 -22.99
CA PRO A 199 24.15 -14.61 -24.33
C PRO A 199 24.95 -15.74 -24.95
N ALA A 200 24.72 -16.00 -26.25
CA ALA A 200 25.44 -17.05 -27.00
C ALA A 200 26.96 -16.82 -27.07
N ALA A 201 27.42 -15.59 -26.81
CA ALA A 201 28.82 -15.21 -26.80
C ALA A 201 29.57 -15.59 -25.50
N LEU A 202 28.86 -16.02 -24.44
CA LEU A 202 29.51 -16.45 -23.21
C LEU A 202 30.35 -17.71 -23.43
N THR A 203 31.61 -17.67 -22.97
CA THR A 203 32.51 -18.82 -23.03
C THR A 203 32.25 -19.79 -21.87
N GLY A 204 32.70 -21.04 -22.01
CA GLY A 204 32.65 -22.02 -20.91
C GLY A 204 33.35 -21.51 -19.64
N GLU A 205 34.51 -20.85 -19.79
CA GLU A 205 35.25 -20.26 -18.66
C GLU A 205 34.45 -19.15 -17.96
N GLN A 206 33.70 -18.32 -18.70
CA GLN A 206 32.85 -17.30 -18.10
C GLN A 206 31.65 -17.90 -17.37
N LEU A 207 31.06 -18.98 -17.89
CA LEU A 207 29.96 -19.68 -17.21
C LEU A 207 30.41 -20.38 -15.94
N GLU A 208 31.63 -20.94 -15.92
CA GLU A 208 32.21 -21.53 -14.72
C GLU A 208 32.34 -20.51 -13.58
N THR A 209 32.65 -19.24 -13.90
CA THR A 209 32.67 -18.17 -12.88
C THR A 209 31.28 -17.77 -12.35
N LEU A 210 30.22 -18.18 -13.06
CA LEU A 210 28.83 -17.95 -12.67
C LEU A 210 28.18 -19.19 -12.06
N GLU A 211 28.97 -20.20 -11.65
CA GLU A 211 28.45 -21.34 -10.90
C GLU A 211 27.76 -20.84 -9.62
N GLY A 212 26.55 -21.35 -9.37
CA GLY A 212 25.73 -20.91 -8.24
C GLY A 212 25.15 -19.49 -8.39
N LEU A 213 25.07 -18.96 -9.62
CA LEU A 213 24.40 -17.68 -9.86
C LEU A 213 22.94 -17.72 -9.36
N GLU A 214 22.61 -16.77 -8.50
CA GLU A 214 21.27 -16.54 -7.96
C GLU A 214 20.74 -15.19 -8.45
N ILE A 215 19.47 -15.17 -8.85
CA ILE A 215 18.74 -13.96 -9.24
C ILE A 215 17.46 -13.90 -8.41
N ASN A 216 17.51 -13.12 -7.34
CA ASN A 216 16.45 -13.03 -6.35
C ASN A 216 15.64 -11.74 -6.54
N ALA A 217 14.33 -11.86 -6.69
CA ALA A 217 13.42 -10.72 -6.73
C ALA A 217 12.72 -10.57 -5.37
N LYS A 218 12.73 -9.36 -4.81
CA LYS A 218 12.08 -9.04 -3.54
C LYS A 218 11.18 -7.82 -3.69
N GLY A 219 9.92 -7.96 -3.32
CA GLY A 219 8.96 -6.87 -3.28
C GLY A 219 9.00 -6.12 -1.95
N GLN A 220 8.84 -4.81 -2.01
CA GLN A 220 8.66 -3.96 -0.84
C GLN A 220 7.55 -2.95 -1.14
N ALA A 221 6.76 -2.65 -0.13
CA ALA A 221 5.75 -1.61 -0.20
C ALA A 221 5.66 -0.84 1.11
N ILE A 222 5.21 0.41 1.00
CA ILE A 222 4.97 1.29 2.15
C ILE A 222 3.77 2.18 1.88
N GLN A 223 2.90 2.36 2.88
CA GLN A 223 1.74 3.24 2.79
C GLN A 223 2.11 4.65 2.30
N ALA A 224 1.29 5.22 1.41
CA ALA A 224 1.51 6.53 0.82
C ALA A 224 0.91 7.66 1.66
N TYR A 225 -0.24 7.43 2.31
CA TYR A 225 -1.06 8.47 2.97
C TYR A 225 -0.31 9.32 4.01
N SER A 226 0.73 8.77 4.65
CA SER A 226 1.47 9.45 5.72
C SER A 226 2.67 10.28 5.23
N PHE A 227 2.91 10.35 3.92
CA PHE A 227 4.12 10.98 3.35
C PHE A 227 3.78 11.99 2.25
N GLU A 228 4.53 13.09 2.20
CA GLU A 228 4.41 14.09 1.13
C GLU A 228 5.04 13.60 -0.18
N THR A 229 6.06 12.75 -0.09
CA THR A 229 6.76 12.18 -1.25
C THR A 229 7.12 10.71 -1.06
N ALA A 230 7.28 9.99 -2.17
CA ALA A 230 7.80 8.62 -2.15
C ALA A 230 9.19 8.54 -1.49
N ALA A 231 10.03 9.57 -1.66
CA ALA A 231 11.37 9.62 -1.06
C ALA A 231 11.30 9.64 0.48
N ASP A 232 10.36 10.41 1.05
CA ASP A 232 10.15 10.46 2.51
C ASP A 232 9.64 9.12 3.05
N ALA A 233 8.74 8.46 2.30
CA ALA A 233 8.26 7.13 2.63
C ALA A 233 9.41 6.12 2.68
N TRP A 234 10.22 6.04 1.62
CA TRP A 234 11.34 5.09 1.57
C TRP A 234 12.40 5.38 2.64
N ALA A 235 12.72 6.66 2.92
CA ALA A 235 13.62 6.99 4.02
C ALA A 235 13.10 6.49 5.37
N GLN A 236 11.78 6.57 5.61
CA GLN A 236 11.15 6.03 6.80
C GLN A 236 11.17 4.49 6.82
N PHE A 237 10.95 3.84 5.68
CA PHE A 237 11.06 2.38 5.53
C PHE A 237 12.45 1.88 5.93
N GLU A 238 13.53 2.49 5.42
CA GLU A 238 14.89 2.07 5.74
C GLU A 238 15.22 2.31 7.23
N SER A 239 14.72 3.40 7.83
CA SER A 239 14.94 3.65 9.26
C SER A 239 14.29 2.60 10.17
N GLN A 240 13.25 1.91 9.69
CA GLN A 240 12.57 0.84 10.41
C GLN A 240 13.17 -0.54 10.13
N ASN A 241 13.98 -0.66 9.07
CA ASN A 241 14.58 -1.91 8.60
C ASN A 241 16.09 -1.71 8.32
N PRO A 242 16.91 -1.50 9.37
CA PRO A 242 18.34 -1.21 9.23
C PRO A 242 19.19 -2.43 8.83
#